data_AF-A0A5D2PSG8-F1
#
_entry.id   AF-A0A5D2PSG8-F1
#
_cell.length_a   1.000
_cell.length_b   1.000
_cell.length_c   1.000
_cell.angle_alpha   90.00
_cell.angle_beta   90.00
_cell.angle_gamma   90.00
#
_symmetry.space_group_name_H-M   'P 1'
#
loop_
_entity.id
_entity.type
_entity.pdbx_description
1 polymer ?
#
loop_
_entity_poly.entity_id
_entity_poly.type
_entity_poly.pdbx_seq_one_letter_code
_entity_poly.pdbx_strand_id
1 'polypeptide(L)'
;MVKVDRSECSGSRSALFSATDPQIPEYCELLKADEWPVCAFISQDCRPTNPSEEAHSVETSFEVWEKTLEMIGLPSDAVERLIEGKEVKCRYGTQND
;
A
#
# COMPACT_ATOMS: atom_id res chain seq x y z
N MET A 1 2.73 39.97 -8.88
CA MET A 1 2.04 39.09 -7.93
C MET A 1 1.32 38.02 -8.73
N VAL A 2 1.98 36.88 -8.99
CA VAL A 2 1.32 35.76 -9.67
C VAL A 2 0.39 35.13 -8.64
N LYS A 3 -0.92 35.23 -8.88
CA LYS A 3 -1.91 34.47 -8.12
C LYS A 3 -1.80 33.04 -8.63
N VAL A 4 -0.92 32.26 -8.01
CA VAL A 4 -0.86 30.82 -8.24
C VAL A 4 -2.19 30.29 -7.71
N ASP A 5 -3.05 29.87 -8.61
CA ASP A 5 -4.25 29.11 -8.28
C ASP A 5 -3.77 27.84 -7.55
N ARG A 6 -3.91 27.78 -6.22
CA ARG A 6 -3.41 26.70 -5.36
C ARG A 6 -4.27 25.42 -5.47
N SER A 7 -4.77 25.12 -6.67
CA SER A 7 -5.70 24.02 -6.94
C SER A 7 -4.99 22.70 -7.28
N GLU A 8 -3.74 22.75 -7.76
CA GLU A 8 -3.13 21.64 -8.52
C GLU A 8 -2.27 20.64 -7.73
N CYS A 9 -2.30 20.63 -6.39
CA CYS A 9 -1.45 19.71 -5.59
C CYS A 9 -2.15 19.00 -4.44
N SER A 10 -3.49 18.88 -4.46
CA SER A 10 -4.19 18.18 -3.36
C SER A 10 -3.70 16.74 -3.17
N GLY A 11 -3.50 16.00 -4.28
CA GLY A 11 -2.95 14.64 -4.25
C GLY A 11 -1.50 14.56 -3.80
N SER A 12 -0.62 15.46 -4.27
CA SER A 12 0.78 15.50 -3.81
C SER A 12 0.90 15.89 -2.34
N ARG A 13 0.02 16.78 -1.86
CA ARG A 13 -0.04 17.16 -0.45
C ARG A 13 -0.46 15.99 0.43
N SER A 14 -1.52 15.27 0.07
CA SER A 14 -1.97 14.10 0.84
C SER A 14 -0.94 12.98 0.81
N ALA A 15 -0.26 12.74 -0.32
CA ALA A 15 0.82 11.76 -0.39
C ALA A 15 2.01 12.13 0.51
N LEU A 16 2.45 13.40 0.49
CA LEU A 16 3.50 13.88 1.38
C LEU A 16 3.08 13.78 2.86
N PHE A 17 1.84 14.19 3.17
CA PHE A 17 1.29 14.09 4.52
C PHE A 17 1.30 12.62 5.02
N SER A 18 0.79 11.68 4.22
CA SER A 18 0.80 10.25 4.56
C SER A 18 2.21 9.68 4.78
N ALA A 19 3.23 10.24 4.13
CA ALA A 19 4.60 9.76 4.22
C ALA A 19 5.41 10.40 5.37
N THR A 20 5.08 11.61 5.79
CA THR A 20 5.94 12.41 6.69
C THR A 20 5.27 12.88 7.98
N ASP A 21 3.94 12.90 8.06
CA ASP A 21 3.26 13.43 9.23
C ASP A 21 3.41 12.45 10.42
N PRO A 22 3.85 12.92 11.61
CA PRO A 22 4.04 12.07 12.79
C PRO A 22 2.78 11.36 13.27
N GLN A 23 1.60 11.86 12.94
CA GLN A 23 0.32 11.25 13.32
C GLN A 23 0.06 9.94 12.56
N ILE A 24 0.68 9.75 11.39
CA ILE A 24 0.43 8.58 10.54
C ILE A 24 0.98 7.30 11.18
N PRO A 25 2.25 7.24 11.64
CA PRO A 25 2.74 6.09 12.40
C PRO A 25 1.88 5.77 13.63
N GLU A 26 1.49 6.78 14.41
CA GLU A 26 0.66 6.58 15.61
C GLU A 26 -0.70 5.96 15.27
N TYR A 27 -1.35 6.45 14.22
CA TYR A 27 -2.60 5.89 13.73
C TYR A 27 -2.44 4.47 13.18
N CYS A 28 -1.35 4.19 12.45
CA CYS A 28 -1.04 2.85 12.00
C CYS A 28 -0.84 1.86 13.15
N GLU A 29 -0.18 2.26 14.24
CA GLU A 29 -0.01 1.42 15.43
C GLU A 29 -1.35 1.16 16.14
N LEU A 30 -2.25 2.15 16.19
CA LEU A 30 -3.60 1.96 16.70
C LEU A 30 -4.36 0.92 15.88
N LEU A 31 -4.34 1.04 14.55
CA LEU A 31 -5.00 0.08 13.66
C LEU A 31 -4.44 -1.34 13.82
N LYS A 32 -3.12 -1.48 14.00
CA LYS A 32 -2.50 -2.78 14.27
C LYS A 32 -2.94 -3.36 15.63
N ALA A 33 -3.01 -2.52 16.66
CA ALA A 33 -3.43 -2.94 18.00
C ALA A 33 -4.88 -3.42 18.03
N ASP A 34 -5.74 -2.81 17.20
CA ASP A 34 -7.14 -3.17 17.04
C ASP A 34 -7.37 -4.33 16.05
N GLU A 35 -6.29 -4.96 15.55
CA GLU A 35 -6.32 -6.02 14.52
C GLU A 35 -7.17 -5.62 13.30
N TRP A 36 -7.11 -4.33 12.93
CA TRP A 36 -7.93 -3.79 11.85
C TRP A 36 -7.56 -4.45 10.51
N PRO A 37 -8.55 -4.89 9.70
CA PRO A 37 -8.29 -5.73 8.53
C PRO A 37 -7.65 -4.98 7.34
N VAL A 38 -7.47 -3.66 7.45
CA VAL A 38 -6.98 -2.79 6.37
C VAL A 38 -5.94 -1.80 6.89
N CYS A 39 -5.07 -1.34 6.00
CA CYS A 39 -4.10 -0.29 6.31
C CYS A 39 -4.77 1.09 6.49
N ALA A 40 -4.04 2.04 7.09
CA ALA A 40 -4.48 3.41 7.22
C ALA A 40 -4.85 4.03 5.87
N PHE A 41 -6.12 4.42 5.72
CA PHE A 41 -6.61 5.14 4.55
C PHE A 41 -6.67 6.63 4.85
N ILE A 42 -5.90 7.42 4.10
CA ILE A 42 -5.77 8.87 4.29
C ILE A 42 -6.44 9.59 3.13
N SER A 43 -7.42 10.42 3.43
CA SER A 43 -8.15 11.16 2.42
C SER A 43 -7.32 12.29 1.81
N GLN A 44 -7.80 12.82 0.68
CA GLN A 44 -7.26 14.04 0.06
C GLN A 44 -7.22 15.26 1.00
N ASP A 45 -8.03 15.25 2.07
CA ASP A 45 -8.06 16.30 3.08
C ASP A 45 -6.96 16.14 4.15
N CYS A 46 -6.04 15.17 3.94
CA CYS A 46 -4.93 14.87 4.86
C CYS A 46 -5.45 14.43 6.23
N ARG A 47 -6.43 13.52 6.23
CA ARG A 47 -7.04 12.99 7.46
C ARG A 47 -7.26 11.49 7.33
N PRO A 48 -7.04 10.72 8.41
CA PRO A 48 -7.52 9.35 8.49
C PRO A 48 -9.02 9.28 8.24
N THR A 49 -9.45 8.34 7.42
CA THR A 49 -10.86 8.09 7.17
C THR A 49 -11.13 6.61 6.94
N ASN A 50 -12.39 6.22 7.04
CA ASN A 50 -12.78 4.83 6.82
C ASN A 50 -12.76 4.54 5.30
N PRO A 51 -12.11 3.46 4.87
CA PRO A 51 -12.20 3.03 3.48
C PRO A 51 -13.60 2.46 3.18
N SER A 52 -13.85 2.10 1.91
CA SER A 52 -15.11 1.49 1.51
C SER A 52 -15.31 0.12 2.17
N GLU A 53 -16.56 -0.34 2.28
CA GLU A 53 -16.87 -1.64 2.90
C GLU A 53 -16.16 -2.78 2.17
N GLU A 54 -16.07 -2.72 0.84
CA GLU A 54 -15.40 -3.74 0.02
C GLU A 54 -13.91 -3.87 0.33
N ALA A 55 -13.24 -2.78 0.73
CA ALA A 55 -11.82 -2.81 1.10
C ALA A 55 -11.56 -3.64 2.36
N HIS A 56 -12.57 -3.86 3.20
CA HIS A 56 -12.46 -4.68 4.41
C HIS A 56 -12.49 -6.18 4.13
N SER A 57 -12.73 -6.60 2.88
CA SER A 57 -12.73 -8.01 2.49
C SER A 57 -11.31 -8.57 2.45
N VAL A 58 -10.93 -9.25 3.52
CA VAL A 58 -9.65 -9.96 3.64
C VAL A 58 -9.53 -11.08 2.60
N GLU A 59 -10.62 -11.82 2.37
CA GLU A 59 -10.68 -12.88 1.35
C GLU A 59 -10.33 -12.34 -0.04
N THR A 60 -11.02 -11.28 -0.48
CA THR A 60 -10.76 -10.65 -1.78
C THR A 60 -9.34 -10.07 -1.85
N SER A 61 -8.83 -9.52 -0.74
CA SER A 61 -7.47 -9.01 -0.68
C SER A 61 -6.43 -10.10 -0.92
N PHE A 62 -6.62 -11.30 -0.33
CA PHE A 62 -5.76 -12.45 -0.58
C PHE A 62 -5.87 -12.95 -2.03
N GLU A 63 -7.08 -13.03 -2.59
CA GLU A 63 -7.25 -13.42 -4.00
C GLU A 63 -6.54 -12.46 -4.96
N VAL A 64 -6.68 -11.15 -4.73
CA VAL A 64 -6.00 -10.12 -5.53
C VAL A 64 -4.48 -10.24 -5.39
N TRP A 65 -3.98 -10.50 -4.19
CA TRP A 65 -2.56 -10.70 -3.93
C TRP A 65 -1.98 -11.89 -4.70
N GLU A 66 -2.60 -13.07 -4.56
CA GLU A 66 -2.19 -14.29 -5.26
C GLU A 66 -2.24 -14.13 -6.78
N LYS A 67 -3.32 -13.54 -7.30
CA LYS A 67 -3.44 -13.26 -8.73
C LYS A 67 -2.41 -12.26 -9.21
N THR A 68 -2.07 -11.25 -8.40
CA THR A 68 -1.03 -10.29 -8.75
C THR A 68 0.32 -10.98 -8.87
N LEU A 69 0.70 -11.83 -7.90
CA LEU A 69 1.94 -12.60 -7.94
C LEU A 69 1.99 -13.53 -9.17
N GLU A 70 0.90 -14.25 -9.45
CA GLU A 70 0.78 -15.09 -10.65
C GLU A 70 0.99 -14.28 -11.94
N MET A 71 0.34 -13.10 -12.05
CA MET A 71 0.40 -12.23 -13.22
C MET A 71 1.78 -11.61 -13.44
N ILE A 72 2.52 -11.29 -12.37
CA ILE A 72 3.90 -10.78 -12.46
C ILE A 72 4.93 -11.91 -12.50
N GLY A 73 4.49 -13.18 -12.54
CA GLY A 73 5.34 -14.34 -12.73
C GLY A 73 6.16 -14.72 -11.51
N LEU A 74 5.73 -14.31 -10.32
CA LEU A 74 6.33 -14.68 -9.05
C LEU A 74 5.54 -15.83 -8.40
N PRO A 75 6.21 -16.70 -7.62
CA PRO A 75 5.51 -17.69 -6.81
C PRO A 75 4.78 -17.02 -5.64
N SER A 76 3.78 -17.71 -5.08
CA SER A 76 2.98 -17.21 -3.94
C SER A 76 3.83 -17.01 -2.68
N ASP A 77 4.88 -17.81 -2.51
CA ASP A 77 5.85 -17.72 -1.41
C ASP A 77 6.96 -16.69 -1.65
N ALA A 78 6.84 -15.86 -2.68
CA ALA A 78 7.89 -14.92 -3.07
C ALA A 78 8.24 -13.95 -1.95
N VAL A 79 7.24 -13.41 -1.25
CA VAL A 79 7.47 -12.38 -0.24
C VAL A 79 8.11 -12.98 1.01
N GLU A 80 7.64 -14.14 1.47
CA GLU A 80 8.23 -14.87 2.60
C GLU A 80 9.71 -15.18 2.32
N ARG A 81 10.00 -15.67 1.11
CA ARG A 81 11.37 -15.98 0.69
C ARG A 81 12.25 -14.74 0.63
N LEU A 82 11.74 -13.62 0.14
CA LEU A 82 12.49 -12.36 0.07
C LEU A 82 12.77 -11.80 1.48
N ILE A 83 11.83 -11.91 2.41
CA ILE A 83 12.02 -11.53 3.81
C ILE A 83 13.10 -12.40 4.47
N GLU A 84 13.15 -13.69 4.15
CA GLU A 84 14.22 -14.61 4.58
C GLU A 84 15.57 -14.38 3.88
N GLY A 85 15.64 -13.41 2.95
CA GLY A 85 16.84 -13.10 2.17
C GLY A 85 17.17 -14.13 1.08
N LYS A 86 16.21 -14.97 0.69
CA LYS A 86 16.37 -15.96 -0.38
C LYS A 86 16.10 -15.33 -1.75
N GLU A 87 16.79 -15.85 -2.76
CA GLU A 87 16.50 -15.49 -4.16
C GLU A 87 15.18 -16.10 -4.64
N VAL A 88 14.44 -15.32 -5.43
CA VAL A 88 13.18 -15.69 -6.07
C VAL A 88 13.34 -15.53 -7.57
N LYS A 89 13.03 -16.59 -8.33
CA LYS A 89 13.06 -16.56 -9.79
C LYS A 89 11.74 -16.03 -10.33
N CYS A 90 11.78 -14.94 -11.07
CA CYS A 90 10.64 -14.43 -11.82
C CYS A 90 10.54 -15.11 -13.18
N ARG A 91 9.34 -15.54 -13.58
CA ARG A 91 9.06 -16.14 -14.90
C ARG A 91 9.47 -15.23 -16.07
N TYR A 92 9.35 -13.92 -15.89
CA TYR A 92 9.67 -12.92 -16.91
C TYR A 92 11.08 -12.34 -16.78
N GLY A 93 11.83 -12.69 -15.72
CA GLY A 93 13.21 -12.28 -15.58
C GLY A 93 14.06 -12.92 -16.68
N THR A 94 14.83 -12.11 -17.41
CA THR A 94 15.73 -12.60 -18.44
C THR A 94 16.74 -13.55 -17.80
N GLN A 95 16.69 -14.83 -18.18
CA GLN A 95 17.78 -15.76 -17.94
C GLN A 95 18.91 -15.35 -18.89
N ASN A 96 19.73 -14.39 -18.47
CA ASN A 96 21.03 -14.21 -19.10
C ASN A 96 21.94 -15.27 -18.48
N ASP A 97 22.22 -16.32 -19.25
CA ASP A 97 23.29 -17.30 -18.98
C ASP A 97 24.67 -16.62 -18.91
#